data_AF-A0A927CJH4-F1
#
_entry.id   AF-A0A927CJH4-F1
#
_cell.length_a   1.000
_cell.length_b   1.000
_cell.length_c   1.000
_cell.angle_alpha   90.00
_cell.angle_beta   90.00
_cell.angle_gamma   90.00
#
_symmetry.space_group_name_H-M   'P 1'
#
loop_
_entity.id
_entity.type
_entity.pdbx_description
1 polymer ?
#
loop_
_entity_poly.entity_id
_entity_poly.type
_entity_poly.pdbx_seq_one_letter_code
_entity_poly.pdbx_strand_id
1 'polypeptide(L)'
;MYRLGNGRNDWHVNEEEADLRRSRQGGRTVRLPAEPQRITIDLDRTAAIVIDMQNDFCSPGGWVDYIGGDYAPLKALASAQNRLLASLRREGVPVIWLNWGNREDRLNLSPSILHVYNGAGTGVGIGEPLPGNGSKVLEKGSWGAAIIDELIVEPTDIHVDKYRMSGFWDTPLDSILRNLRAETLLFMGVNLDQCVMSTLEDAVHSGYDAVLIKDCCATNSPAYCADAAHYNIKQCYGFIADSSDLLNVVPLSETQEVLHMTRPSMYAGKYDQSPVYKISPKDSNKFVLLCDGSQVPFVSVVEIFDAGGQTPPNEHAEAYEYFYVLHGEGIASVGSDSMPIGQGSYFIVSPGQTHQVRNTGKSRLYVLTTMVPDEKFSDLIKSGVAASLDDEDLRILSSAQAQA
;
A
#
# COMPACT_ATOMS: atom_id res chain seq x y z
N MET A 1 26.82 -23.42 -7.25
CA MET A 1 25.83 -24.22 -6.52
C MET A 1 24.45 -23.92 -7.09
N TYR A 2 23.63 -24.95 -7.31
CA TYR A 2 22.24 -24.90 -7.75
C TYR A 2 21.30 -24.56 -6.58
N ARG A 3 20.29 -23.73 -6.79
CA ARG A 3 19.31 -23.33 -5.76
C ARG A 3 18.12 -24.29 -5.73
N LEU A 4 17.85 -24.91 -4.57
CA LEU A 4 16.63 -25.64 -4.28
C LEU A 4 15.69 -24.78 -3.43
N GLY A 5 14.38 -24.82 -3.69
CA GLY A 5 13.38 -24.09 -2.91
C GLY A 5 12.77 -22.90 -3.66
N ASN A 6 12.34 -21.88 -2.91
CA ASN A 6 11.66 -20.70 -3.44
C ASN A 6 12.39 -19.39 -3.06
N GLY A 7 11.87 -18.25 -3.50
CA GLY A 7 12.43 -16.91 -3.27
C GLY A 7 12.74 -16.57 -1.80
N ARG A 8 11.99 -17.14 -0.86
CA ARG A 8 12.05 -16.86 0.58
C ARG A 8 12.70 -17.99 1.39
N ASN A 9 12.65 -19.23 0.89
CA ASN A 9 13.16 -20.41 1.55
C ASN A 9 13.93 -21.30 0.57
N ASP A 10 15.25 -21.24 0.63
CA ASP A 10 16.13 -21.98 -0.28
C ASP A 10 17.41 -22.49 0.37
N TRP A 11 17.99 -23.49 -0.30
CA TRP A 11 19.31 -24.07 -0.06
C TRP A 11 20.11 -24.09 -1.37
N HIS A 12 21.44 -24.16 -1.26
CA HIS A 12 22.34 -24.23 -2.40
C HIS A 12 23.09 -25.55 -2.40
N VAL A 13 23.11 -26.28 -3.52
CA VAL A 13 23.70 -27.62 -3.63
C VAL A 13 24.64 -27.74 -4.84
N ASN A 14 25.62 -28.62 -4.79
CA ASN A 14 26.37 -29.10 -5.95
C ASN A 14 26.66 -30.61 -5.75
N GLU A 15 27.53 -31.21 -6.56
CA GLU A 15 27.87 -32.63 -6.45
C GLU A 15 28.58 -33.00 -5.13
N GLU A 16 29.24 -32.04 -4.47
CA GLU A 16 30.10 -32.27 -3.30
C GLU A 16 29.53 -31.70 -1.98
N GLU A 17 28.65 -30.70 -2.06
CA GLU A 17 28.18 -29.92 -0.91
C GLU A 17 26.67 -29.59 -1.01
N ALA A 18 26.00 -29.65 0.14
CA ALA A 18 24.69 -29.06 0.35
C ALA A 18 24.79 -27.97 1.43
N ASP A 19 24.75 -26.70 1.02
CA ASP A 19 24.69 -25.56 1.91
C ASP A 19 23.25 -25.35 2.39
N LEU A 20 23.00 -25.85 3.61
CA LEU A 20 21.70 -25.77 4.28
C LEU A 20 21.44 -24.40 4.94
N ARG A 21 22.39 -23.47 4.86
CA ARG A 21 22.17 -22.11 5.35
C ARG A 21 21.18 -21.43 4.41
N ARG A 22 20.00 -21.10 4.93
CA ARG A 22 18.98 -20.41 4.16
C ARG A 22 19.43 -18.99 3.85
N SER A 23 19.15 -18.52 2.64
CA SER A 23 19.37 -17.14 2.24
C SER A 23 18.73 -16.18 3.25
N ARG A 24 19.51 -15.21 3.72
CA ARG A 24 19.01 -14.14 4.58
C ARG A 24 18.19 -13.18 3.73
N GLN A 25 16.98 -12.88 4.20
CA GLN A 25 16.17 -11.83 3.61
C GLN A 25 16.73 -10.46 3.99
N GLY A 26 16.42 -9.44 3.18
CA GLY A 26 16.96 -8.08 3.29
C GLY A 26 16.55 -7.36 4.57
N GLY A 27 15.53 -7.85 5.28
CA GLY A 27 15.08 -7.29 6.54
C GLY A 27 14.40 -5.94 6.33
N ARG A 28 13.54 -5.84 5.32
CA ARG A 28 12.84 -4.59 4.98
C ARG A 28 11.81 -4.25 6.06
N THR A 29 12.27 -3.54 7.09
CA THR A 29 11.43 -3.17 8.21
C THR A 29 10.57 -1.94 7.94
N VAL A 30 9.36 -1.98 8.46
CA VAL A 30 8.33 -0.96 8.34
C VAL A 30 7.77 -0.70 9.74
N ARG A 31 7.74 0.56 10.15
CA ARG A 31 7.20 0.98 11.45
C ARG A 31 5.91 1.76 11.25
N LEU A 32 4.82 1.27 11.83
CA LEU A 32 3.48 1.80 11.62
C LEU A 32 2.70 1.99 12.93
N PRO A 33 1.83 3.03 13.01
CA PRO A 33 0.82 3.11 14.05
C PRO A 33 0.00 1.81 14.11
N ALA A 34 -0.27 1.37 15.34
CA ALA A 34 -1.16 0.27 15.63
C ALA A 34 -1.65 0.40 17.07
N GLU A 35 -2.73 -0.31 17.40
CA GLU A 35 -3.23 -0.47 18.74
C GLU A 35 -2.91 -1.88 19.26
N PRO A 36 -2.55 -2.04 20.55
CA PRO A 36 -2.49 -0.99 21.58
C PRO A 36 -1.22 -0.11 21.51
N GLN A 37 -0.26 -0.47 20.67
CA GLN A 37 1.00 0.26 20.52
C GLN A 37 1.52 0.16 19.10
N ARG A 38 2.34 1.13 18.71
CA ARG A 38 3.07 1.15 17.45
C ARG A 38 3.91 -0.13 17.29
N ILE A 39 3.89 -0.71 16.10
CA ILE A 39 4.64 -1.93 15.78
C ILE A 39 5.70 -1.67 14.70
N THR A 40 6.67 -2.58 14.63
CA THR A 40 7.64 -2.66 13.54
C THR A 40 7.57 -4.07 12.97
N ILE A 41 7.38 -4.21 11.67
CA ILE A 41 7.26 -5.49 10.96
C ILE A 41 8.32 -5.61 9.88
N ASP A 42 8.74 -6.83 9.54
CA ASP A 42 9.63 -7.11 8.42
C ASP A 42 8.80 -7.58 7.21
N LEU A 43 8.75 -6.79 6.14
CA LEU A 43 7.96 -7.12 4.94
C LEU A 43 8.44 -8.41 4.26
N ASP A 44 9.72 -8.77 4.39
CA ASP A 44 10.25 -10.01 3.83
C ASP A 44 9.78 -11.26 4.62
N ARG A 45 9.26 -11.05 5.82
CA ARG A 45 8.70 -12.07 6.72
C ARG A 45 7.21 -11.86 6.96
N THR A 46 6.57 -11.02 6.17
CA THR A 46 5.15 -10.76 6.24
C THR A 46 4.41 -11.48 5.13
N ALA A 47 3.18 -11.92 5.40
CA ALA A 47 2.21 -12.37 4.40
C ALA A 47 0.84 -11.74 4.67
N ALA A 48 0.08 -11.48 3.60
CA ALA A 48 -1.28 -10.95 3.66
C ALA A 48 -2.30 -12.08 3.49
N ILE A 49 -3.26 -12.19 4.40
CA ILE A 49 -4.31 -13.19 4.38
C ILE A 49 -5.65 -12.50 4.15
N VAL A 50 -6.27 -12.75 3.01
CA VAL A 50 -7.60 -12.22 2.67
C VAL A 50 -8.61 -13.35 2.79
N ILE A 51 -9.56 -13.19 3.71
CA ILE A 51 -10.44 -14.26 4.16
C ILE A 51 -11.85 -14.08 3.59
N ASP A 52 -12.33 -15.10 2.88
CA ASP A 52 -13.72 -15.30 2.48
C ASP A 52 -14.40 -14.11 1.78
N MET A 53 -13.67 -13.32 1.00
CA MET A 53 -14.25 -12.26 0.16
C MET A 53 -14.94 -12.86 -1.08
N GLN A 54 -15.94 -13.72 -0.85
CA GLN A 54 -16.59 -14.57 -1.84
C GLN A 54 -18.04 -14.13 -2.10
N ASN A 55 -18.59 -14.49 -3.26
CA ASN A 55 -19.95 -14.10 -3.66
C ASN A 55 -21.02 -14.55 -2.66
N ASP A 56 -20.88 -15.73 -2.04
CA ASP A 56 -21.83 -16.20 -1.03
C ASP A 56 -21.92 -15.28 0.19
N PHE A 57 -20.88 -14.50 0.48
CA PHE A 57 -20.84 -13.57 1.61
C PHE A 57 -21.09 -12.12 1.19
N CYS A 58 -20.59 -11.71 0.02
CA CYS A 58 -20.44 -10.31 -0.33
C CYS A 58 -21.31 -9.85 -1.51
N SER A 59 -22.05 -10.74 -2.19
CA SER A 59 -22.75 -10.39 -3.43
C SER A 59 -24.26 -10.57 -3.34
N PRO A 60 -25.05 -9.75 -4.08
CA PRO A 60 -26.47 -10.02 -4.28
C PRO A 60 -26.66 -11.41 -4.91
N GLY A 61 -27.64 -12.16 -4.43
CA GLY A 61 -27.88 -13.55 -4.82
C GLY A 61 -26.92 -14.57 -4.21
N GLY A 62 -25.99 -14.14 -3.35
CA GLY A 62 -25.17 -15.02 -2.52
C GLY A 62 -25.93 -15.59 -1.32
N TRP A 63 -25.33 -16.53 -0.59
CA TRP A 63 -25.94 -17.15 0.59
C TRP A 63 -26.37 -16.17 1.68
N VAL A 64 -25.55 -15.17 2.02
CA VAL A 64 -25.88 -14.14 3.04
C VAL A 64 -27.12 -13.34 2.62
N ASP A 65 -27.22 -12.94 1.36
CA ASP A 65 -28.39 -12.25 0.82
C ASP A 65 -29.63 -13.16 0.87
N TYR A 66 -29.49 -14.43 0.49
CA TYR A 66 -30.57 -15.42 0.51
C TYR A 66 -31.18 -15.62 1.91
N ILE A 67 -30.35 -15.65 2.96
CA ILE A 67 -30.84 -15.78 4.34
C ILE A 67 -31.34 -14.44 4.93
N GLY A 68 -31.37 -13.37 4.13
CA GLY A 68 -31.83 -12.03 4.54
C GLY A 68 -30.81 -11.23 5.35
N GLY A 69 -29.53 -11.60 5.29
CA GLY A 69 -28.43 -10.87 5.91
C GLY A 69 -27.97 -9.69 5.06
N ASP A 70 -27.43 -8.66 5.70
CA ASP A 70 -26.83 -7.53 5.00
C ASP A 70 -25.40 -7.85 4.56
N TYR A 71 -25.18 -7.95 3.24
CA TYR A 71 -23.87 -8.18 2.64
C TYR A 71 -23.15 -6.86 2.27
N ALA A 72 -23.83 -5.71 2.26
CA ALA A 72 -23.29 -4.48 1.72
C ALA A 72 -22.03 -3.98 2.47
N PRO A 73 -21.95 -4.04 3.82
CA PRO A 73 -20.73 -3.68 4.55
C PRO A 73 -19.54 -4.60 4.22
N LEU A 74 -19.82 -5.88 3.93
CA LEU A 74 -18.80 -6.87 3.57
C LEU A 74 -18.22 -6.56 2.20
N LYS A 75 -19.09 -6.25 1.23
CA LYS A 75 -18.69 -5.87 -0.13
C LYS A 75 -17.89 -4.56 -0.17
N ALA A 76 -18.23 -3.60 0.68
CA ALA A 76 -17.62 -2.27 0.69
C ALA A 76 -16.10 -2.28 0.99
N LEU A 77 -15.57 -3.37 1.55
CA LEU A 77 -14.15 -3.54 1.85
C LEU A 77 -13.25 -3.58 0.61
N ALA A 78 -13.78 -4.00 -0.54
CA ALA A 78 -13.00 -4.33 -1.73
C ALA A 78 -12.09 -3.17 -2.20
N SER A 79 -12.57 -1.93 -2.10
CA SER A 79 -11.80 -0.75 -2.51
C SER A 79 -10.57 -0.52 -1.63
N ALA A 80 -10.70 -0.65 -0.31
CA ALA A 80 -9.57 -0.49 0.62
C ALA A 80 -8.57 -1.65 0.47
N GLN A 81 -9.09 -2.87 0.36
CA GLN A 81 -8.29 -4.07 0.13
C GLN A 81 -7.50 -3.97 -1.18
N ASN A 82 -8.10 -3.59 -2.30
CA ASN A 82 -7.38 -3.44 -3.57
C ASN A 82 -6.23 -2.44 -3.48
N ARG A 83 -6.42 -1.28 -2.83
CA ARG A 83 -5.34 -0.31 -2.64
C ARG A 83 -4.19 -0.92 -1.85
N LEU A 84 -4.50 -1.54 -0.71
CA LEU A 84 -3.47 -2.13 0.15
C LEU A 84 -2.75 -3.30 -0.52
N LEU A 85 -3.50 -4.23 -1.12
CA LEU A 85 -2.95 -5.40 -1.81
C LEU A 85 -2.04 -4.99 -2.98
N ALA A 86 -2.41 -3.97 -3.74
CA ALA A 86 -1.54 -3.44 -4.80
C ALA A 86 -0.19 -2.97 -4.24
N SER A 87 -0.19 -2.28 -3.10
CA SER A 87 1.05 -1.85 -2.45
C SER A 87 1.86 -3.03 -1.90
N LEU A 88 1.21 -3.96 -1.20
CA LEU A 88 1.84 -5.15 -0.64
C LEU A 88 2.49 -6.02 -1.72
N ARG A 89 1.83 -6.19 -2.88
CA ARG A 89 2.38 -6.92 -4.02
C ARG A 89 3.60 -6.22 -4.62
N ARG A 90 3.58 -4.89 -4.77
CA ARG A 90 4.77 -4.11 -5.21
C ARG A 90 5.96 -4.32 -4.27
N GLU A 91 5.69 -4.41 -2.98
CA GLU A 91 6.70 -4.72 -1.97
C GLU A 91 7.04 -6.21 -1.85
N GLY A 92 6.48 -7.08 -2.69
CA GLY A 92 6.77 -8.52 -2.69
C GLY A 92 6.25 -9.27 -1.46
N VAL A 93 5.25 -8.73 -0.75
CA VAL A 93 4.50 -9.42 0.31
C VAL A 93 3.51 -10.39 -0.37
N PRO A 94 3.56 -11.71 -0.08
CA PRO A 94 2.67 -12.69 -0.66
C PRO A 94 1.24 -12.44 -0.20
N VAL A 95 0.30 -12.49 -1.15
CA VAL A 95 -1.14 -12.44 -0.89
C VAL A 95 -1.69 -13.86 -0.93
N ILE A 96 -2.39 -14.25 0.12
CA ILE A 96 -3.04 -15.55 0.26
C ILE A 96 -4.55 -15.33 0.34
N TRP A 97 -5.27 -15.81 -0.66
CA TRP A 97 -6.72 -15.93 -0.68
C TRP A 97 -7.13 -17.18 0.09
N LEU A 98 -7.63 -16.98 1.30
CA LEU A 98 -8.05 -18.04 2.20
C LEU A 98 -9.58 -18.11 2.21
N ASN A 99 -10.13 -19.00 1.39
CA ASN A 99 -11.54 -18.98 1.04
C ASN A 99 -12.19 -20.33 1.32
N TRP A 100 -13.49 -20.34 1.58
CA TRP A 100 -14.25 -21.58 1.62
C TRP A 100 -14.28 -22.27 0.24
N GLY A 101 -14.00 -23.57 0.21
CA GLY A 101 -13.98 -24.34 -1.05
C GLY A 101 -14.24 -25.81 -0.82
N ASN A 102 -15.50 -26.17 -0.52
CA ASN A 102 -15.83 -27.52 -0.09
C ASN A 102 -15.91 -28.53 -1.23
N ARG A 103 -15.67 -29.80 -0.90
CA ARG A 103 -15.89 -30.91 -1.81
C ARG A 103 -17.38 -31.10 -2.08
N GLU A 104 -17.71 -31.58 -3.27
CA GLU A 104 -19.08 -31.94 -3.64
C GLU A 104 -19.67 -33.03 -2.73
N ASP A 105 -18.86 -34.00 -2.31
CA ASP A 105 -19.27 -35.06 -1.38
C ASP A 105 -19.38 -34.61 0.09
N ARG A 106 -18.93 -33.38 0.40
CA ARG A 106 -18.92 -32.78 1.74
C ARG A 106 -18.21 -33.61 2.82
N LEU A 107 -17.36 -34.58 2.46
CA LEU A 107 -16.67 -35.44 3.43
C LEU A 107 -15.62 -34.70 4.28
N ASN A 108 -15.29 -33.46 3.90
CA ASN A 108 -14.47 -32.54 4.66
C ASN A 108 -15.25 -31.76 5.74
N LEU A 109 -16.54 -32.01 5.92
CA LEU A 109 -17.43 -31.26 6.81
C LEU A 109 -18.06 -32.16 7.87
N SER A 110 -18.01 -31.72 9.12
CA SER A 110 -18.76 -32.34 10.21
C SER A 110 -20.21 -31.85 10.25
N PRO A 111 -21.13 -32.61 10.87
CA PRO A 111 -22.49 -32.15 11.11
C PRO A 111 -22.56 -30.82 11.88
N SER A 112 -21.61 -30.54 12.78
CA SER A 112 -21.57 -29.27 13.51
C SER A 112 -21.30 -28.07 12.62
N ILE A 113 -20.43 -28.21 11.60
CA ILE A 113 -20.19 -27.15 10.63
C ILE A 113 -21.42 -26.97 9.72
N LEU A 114 -22.02 -28.07 9.25
CA LEU A 114 -23.23 -28.02 8.42
C LEU A 114 -24.41 -27.38 9.16
N HIS A 115 -24.55 -27.63 10.47
CA HIS A 115 -25.63 -27.10 11.30
C HIS A 115 -25.64 -25.57 11.35
N VAL A 116 -24.47 -24.91 11.29
CA VAL A 116 -24.40 -23.43 11.30
C VAL A 116 -25.09 -22.83 10.07
N TYR A 117 -25.03 -23.51 8.93
CA TYR A 117 -25.59 -23.03 7.66
C TYR A 117 -27.02 -23.53 7.41
N ASN A 118 -27.45 -24.60 8.09
CA ASN A 118 -28.80 -25.14 7.96
C ASN A 118 -29.30 -25.73 9.28
N GLY A 119 -29.46 -24.88 10.30
CA GLY A 119 -29.76 -25.30 11.66
C GLY A 119 -31.07 -26.09 11.81
N ALA A 120 -32.08 -25.73 11.03
CA ALA A 120 -33.38 -26.39 11.03
C ALA A 120 -33.47 -27.60 10.06
N GLY A 121 -32.47 -27.79 9.19
CA GLY A 121 -32.50 -28.81 8.14
C GLY A 121 -33.53 -28.54 7.02
N THR A 122 -34.18 -27.38 7.02
CA THR A 122 -35.24 -27.01 6.06
C THR A 122 -34.83 -25.88 5.11
N GLY A 123 -33.69 -25.23 5.35
CA GLY A 123 -33.13 -24.19 4.50
C GLY A 123 -32.07 -24.70 3.53
N VAL A 124 -31.40 -23.76 2.85
CA VAL A 124 -30.27 -24.04 1.95
C VAL A 124 -28.97 -23.87 2.74
N GLY A 125 -28.22 -24.96 2.89
CA GLY A 125 -26.91 -24.98 3.55
C GLY A 125 -25.77 -25.25 2.58
N ILE A 126 -24.58 -25.53 3.11
CA ILE A 126 -23.38 -25.82 2.32
C ILE A 126 -23.62 -26.98 1.33
N GLY A 127 -23.23 -26.77 0.07
CA GLY A 127 -23.36 -27.70 -1.04
C GLY A 127 -24.76 -27.79 -1.65
N GLU A 128 -25.77 -27.19 -1.02
CA GLU A 128 -27.11 -27.11 -1.60
C GLU A 128 -27.21 -25.95 -2.60
N PRO A 129 -28.00 -26.09 -3.68
CA PRO A 129 -28.14 -25.04 -4.69
C PRO A 129 -29.01 -23.89 -4.19
N LEU A 130 -28.56 -22.65 -4.40
CA LEU A 130 -29.35 -21.45 -4.12
C LEU A 130 -30.54 -21.34 -5.09
N PRO A 131 -31.76 -21.02 -4.63
CA PRO A 131 -32.95 -21.00 -5.49
C PRO A 131 -32.88 -19.97 -6.63
N GLY A 132 -32.13 -18.88 -6.45
CA GLY A 132 -32.07 -17.78 -7.41
C GLY A 132 -31.15 -18.03 -8.61
N ASN A 133 -30.05 -18.74 -8.42
CA ASN A 133 -28.99 -18.90 -9.44
C ASN A 133 -28.46 -20.33 -9.57
N GLY A 134 -28.92 -21.28 -8.75
CA GLY A 134 -28.46 -22.66 -8.75
C GLY A 134 -27.02 -22.86 -8.26
N SER A 135 -26.32 -21.80 -7.85
CA SER A 135 -24.98 -21.88 -7.30
C SER A 135 -25.01 -22.70 -6.01
N LYS A 136 -24.14 -23.70 -5.90
CA LYS A 136 -24.01 -24.51 -4.69
C LYS A 136 -23.19 -23.76 -3.65
N VAL A 137 -23.78 -23.55 -2.48
CA VAL A 137 -23.22 -22.74 -1.39
C VAL A 137 -21.86 -23.27 -0.96
N LEU A 138 -20.83 -22.44 -1.07
CA LEU A 138 -19.44 -22.71 -0.67
C LEU A 138 -18.82 -24.00 -1.23
N GLU A 139 -19.36 -24.54 -2.33
CA GLU A 139 -18.77 -25.67 -3.06
C GLU A 139 -17.65 -25.17 -3.98
N LYS A 140 -16.49 -25.82 -3.96
CA LYS A 140 -15.34 -25.44 -4.78
C LYS A 140 -15.72 -25.39 -6.26
N GLY A 141 -15.43 -24.25 -6.90
CA GLY A 141 -15.72 -24.02 -8.32
C GLY A 141 -17.15 -23.53 -8.61
N SER A 142 -18.00 -23.37 -7.59
CA SER A 142 -19.27 -22.68 -7.74
C SER A 142 -19.07 -21.16 -7.85
N TRP A 143 -20.07 -20.47 -8.40
CA TRP A 143 -20.09 -19.00 -8.40
C TRP A 143 -20.04 -18.44 -6.96
N GLY A 144 -20.75 -19.07 -6.03
CA GLY A 144 -20.83 -18.67 -4.62
C GLY A 144 -19.48 -18.73 -3.91
N ALA A 145 -18.67 -19.74 -4.23
CA ALA A 145 -17.31 -19.88 -3.71
C ALA A 145 -16.26 -19.06 -4.47
N ALA A 146 -16.61 -18.36 -5.55
CA ALA A 146 -15.67 -17.48 -6.24
C ALA A 146 -15.45 -16.18 -5.46
N ILE A 147 -14.23 -15.63 -5.56
CA ILE A 147 -13.90 -14.27 -5.08
C ILE A 147 -14.79 -13.27 -5.83
N ILE A 148 -15.23 -12.20 -5.16
CA ILE A 148 -16.03 -11.16 -5.79
C ILE A 148 -15.27 -10.43 -6.91
N ASP A 149 -16.00 -10.01 -7.95
CA ASP A 149 -15.43 -9.35 -9.13
C ASP A 149 -14.80 -7.99 -8.81
N GLU A 150 -15.18 -7.35 -7.69
CA GLU A 150 -14.59 -6.09 -7.25
C GLU A 150 -13.14 -6.22 -6.78
N LEU A 151 -12.66 -7.44 -6.48
CA LEU A 151 -11.29 -7.66 -6.00
C LEU A 151 -10.35 -8.05 -7.13
N ILE A 152 -9.18 -7.41 -7.15
CA ILE A 152 -8.13 -7.68 -8.12
C ILE A 152 -7.30 -8.87 -7.61
N VAL A 153 -7.46 -10.01 -8.26
CA VAL A 153 -6.69 -11.24 -8.04
C VAL A 153 -5.57 -11.32 -9.06
N GLU A 154 -4.33 -11.42 -8.60
CA GLU A 154 -3.16 -11.52 -9.49
C GLU A 154 -2.75 -12.99 -9.68
N PRO A 155 -2.20 -13.38 -10.84
CA PRO A 155 -1.75 -14.76 -11.09
C PRO A 155 -0.68 -15.27 -10.12
N THR A 156 0.03 -14.36 -9.44
CA THR A 156 1.04 -14.67 -8.44
C THR A 156 0.48 -14.91 -7.04
N ASP A 157 -0.80 -14.61 -6.82
CA ASP A 157 -1.45 -14.82 -5.53
C ASP A 157 -1.60 -16.32 -5.23
N ILE A 158 -1.62 -16.64 -3.94
CA ILE A 158 -1.74 -18.01 -3.46
C ILE A 158 -3.19 -18.26 -3.06
N HIS A 159 -3.74 -19.41 -3.42
CA HIS A 159 -5.11 -19.80 -3.07
C HIS A 159 -5.11 -20.98 -2.12
N VAL A 160 -5.88 -20.88 -1.04
CA VAL A 160 -6.08 -21.94 -0.06
C VAL A 160 -7.58 -22.13 0.20
N ASP A 161 -8.08 -23.32 -0.08
CA ASP A 161 -9.43 -23.71 0.30
C ASP A 161 -9.47 -24.10 1.78
N LYS A 162 -10.39 -23.51 2.55
CA LYS A 162 -10.71 -23.92 3.92
C LYS A 162 -12.13 -24.47 4.03
N TYR A 163 -12.37 -25.21 5.11
CA TYR A 163 -13.57 -26.04 5.30
C TYR A 163 -14.23 -25.84 6.67
N ARG A 164 -13.79 -24.81 7.41
CA ARG A 164 -14.29 -24.38 8.71
C ARG A 164 -13.91 -22.92 8.93
N MET A 165 -14.27 -22.36 10.09
CA MET A 165 -14.02 -20.94 10.39
C MET A 165 -12.54 -20.60 10.30
N SER A 166 -11.69 -21.32 11.04
CA SER A 166 -10.24 -21.17 10.95
C SER A 166 -9.66 -21.85 9.71
N GLY A 167 -8.74 -21.16 9.04
CA GLY A 167 -7.97 -21.69 7.93
C GLY A 167 -6.81 -22.60 8.31
N PHE A 168 -6.45 -22.78 9.58
CA PHE A 168 -5.26 -23.56 9.97
C PHE A 168 -5.48 -25.07 10.00
N TRP A 169 -6.67 -25.51 10.43
CA TRP A 169 -7.00 -26.92 10.54
C TRP A 169 -7.21 -27.53 9.16
N ASP A 170 -6.76 -28.76 8.93
CA ASP A 170 -6.76 -29.54 7.67
C ASP A 170 -6.69 -28.73 6.36
N THR A 171 -5.83 -27.71 6.29
CA THR A 171 -5.49 -27.00 5.05
C THR A 171 -3.97 -26.91 4.88
N PRO A 172 -3.46 -26.57 3.68
CA PRO A 172 -2.03 -26.33 3.50
C PRO A 172 -1.54 -24.97 4.01
N LEU A 173 -2.38 -24.13 4.65
CA LEU A 173 -2.04 -22.75 5.03
C LEU A 173 -0.73 -22.64 5.82
N ASP A 174 -0.63 -23.34 6.95
CA ASP A 174 0.57 -23.32 7.80
C ASP A 174 1.82 -23.82 7.05
N SER A 175 1.68 -24.89 6.25
CA SER A 175 2.78 -25.39 5.43
C SER A 175 3.27 -24.35 4.42
N ILE A 176 2.36 -23.62 3.79
CA ILE A 176 2.68 -22.53 2.86
C ILE A 176 3.38 -21.41 3.61
N LEU A 177 2.84 -20.93 4.73
CA LEU A 177 3.40 -19.84 5.53
C LEU A 177 4.81 -20.16 6.03
N ARG A 178 5.06 -21.38 6.53
CA ARG A 178 6.40 -21.85 6.93
C ARG A 178 7.38 -21.87 5.75
N ASN A 179 6.92 -22.23 4.55
CA ASN A 179 7.75 -22.22 3.34
C ASN A 179 7.96 -20.82 2.76
N LEU A 180 7.08 -19.87 3.07
CA LEU A 180 7.30 -18.44 2.82
C LEU A 180 8.17 -17.78 3.89
N ARG A 181 8.50 -18.49 4.98
CA ARG A 181 9.14 -17.94 6.18
C ARG A 181 8.41 -16.69 6.70
N ALA A 182 7.08 -16.71 6.59
CA ALA A 182 6.25 -15.69 7.22
C ALA A 182 6.31 -15.86 8.73
N GLU A 183 6.42 -14.74 9.44
CA GLU A 183 6.39 -14.63 10.90
C GLU A 183 5.24 -13.68 11.29
N THR A 184 5.02 -12.62 10.52
CA THR A 184 3.90 -11.68 10.69
C THR A 184 2.81 -11.89 9.64
N LEU A 185 1.54 -11.90 10.05
CA LEU A 185 0.38 -12.05 9.18
C LEU A 185 -0.54 -10.84 9.26
N LEU A 186 -0.87 -10.28 8.10
CA LEU A 186 -1.84 -9.19 7.96
C LEU A 186 -3.21 -9.76 7.60
N PHE A 187 -4.19 -9.62 8.49
CA PHE A 187 -5.52 -10.21 8.32
C PHE A 187 -6.52 -9.20 7.75
N MET A 188 -7.22 -9.63 6.72
CA MET A 188 -8.27 -8.89 6.01
C MET A 188 -9.45 -9.83 5.69
N GLY A 189 -10.62 -9.26 5.45
CA GLY A 189 -11.78 -10.00 4.92
C GLY A 189 -12.91 -10.17 5.91
N VAL A 190 -13.66 -11.26 5.77
CA VAL A 190 -14.94 -11.47 6.46
C VAL A 190 -15.10 -12.90 6.97
N ASN A 191 -15.93 -13.17 7.96
CA ASN A 191 -16.47 -12.19 8.92
C ASN A 191 -15.43 -11.91 10.02
N LEU A 192 -15.31 -10.64 10.42
CA LEU A 192 -14.37 -10.14 11.43
C LEU A 192 -14.38 -10.99 12.71
N ASP A 193 -15.56 -11.22 13.28
CA ASP A 193 -15.77 -11.91 14.55
C ASP A 193 -15.83 -13.44 14.44
N GLN A 194 -15.75 -14.00 13.21
CA GLN A 194 -15.88 -15.43 12.95
C GLN A 194 -14.64 -15.98 12.24
N CYS A 195 -14.65 -16.09 10.90
CA CYS A 195 -13.55 -16.67 10.13
C CYS A 195 -12.23 -15.91 10.32
N VAL A 196 -12.28 -14.58 10.35
CA VAL A 196 -11.11 -13.74 10.56
C VAL A 196 -10.57 -13.95 11.97
N MET A 197 -11.40 -13.76 13.00
CA MET A 197 -11.00 -13.97 14.40
C MET A 197 -10.45 -15.38 14.63
N SER A 198 -11.15 -16.42 14.17
CA SER A 198 -10.74 -17.82 14.39
C SER A 198 -9.40 -18.14 13.73
N THR A 199 -9.19 -17.65 12.50
CA THR A 199 -7.91 -17.86 11.79
C THR A 199 -6.79 -17.06 12.47
N LEU A 200 -7.09 -15.86 12.94
CA LEU A 200 -6.14 -14.99 13.65
C LEU A 200 -5.69 -15.63 14.97
N GLU A 201 -6.64 -16.09 15.80
CA GLU A 201 -6.33 -16.76 17.07
C GLU A 201 -5.46 -18.01 16.86
N ASP A 202 -5.81 -18.86 15.89
CA ASP A 202 -5.02 -20.06 15.61
C ASP A 202 -3.63 -19.74 15.05
N ALA A 203 -3.47 -18.65 14.31
CA ALA A 203 -2.16 -18.17 13.89
C ALA A 203 -1.28 -17.83 15.11
N VAL A 204 -1.84 -17.11 16.08
CA VAL A 204 -1.14 -16.73 17.31
C VAL A 204 -0.79 -17.95 18.14
N HIS A 205 -1.73 -18.89 18.30
CA HIS A 205 -1.47 -20.16 18.97
C HIS A 205 -0.39 -21.00 18.26
N SER A 206 -0.23 -20.82 16.95
CA SER A 206 0.82 -21.46 16.14
C SER A 206 2.14 -20.69 16.14
N GLY A 207 2.22 -19.54 16.82
CA GLY A 207 3.43 -18.74 16.97
C GLY A 207 3.66 -17.66 15.91
N TYR A 208 2.64 -17.30 15.13
CA TYR A 208 2.68 -16.14 14.23
C TYR A 208 2.30 -14.85 14.96
N ASP A 209 2.90 -13.74 14.54
CA ASP A 209 2.46 -12.39 14.94
C ASP A 209 1.28 -11.96 14.09
N ALA A 210 0.20 -11.48 14.71
CA ALA A 210 -1.02 -11.09 14.00
C ALA A 210 -1.28 -9.58 14.02
N VAL A 211 -1.62 -9.04 12.84
CA VAL A 211 -2.09 -7.66 12.68
C VAL A 211 -3.42 -7.68 11.91
N LEU A 212 -4.50 -7.26 12.55
CA LEU A 212 -5.78 -7.03 11.89
C LEU A 212 -5.74 -5.69 11.16
N ILE A 213 -6.10 -5.66 9.88
CA ILE A 213 -6.28 -4.43 9.12
C ILE A 213 -7.76 -4.02 9.21
N LYS A 214 -8.04 -3.08 10.11
CA LYS A 214 -9.39 -2.78 10.61
C LYS A 214 -10.37 -2.37 9.51
N ASP A 215 -9.98 -1.41 8.67
CA ASP A 215 -10.78 -0.90 7.56
C ASP A 215 -10.85 -1.85 6.35
N CYS A 216 -10.14 -2.98 6.42
CA CYS A 216 -10.19 -4.07 5.45
C CYS A 216 -10.90 -5.32 6.01
N CYS A 217 -11.58 -5.20 7.16
CA CYS A 217 -12.37 -6.27 7.78
C CYS A 217 -13.79 -5.79 8.12
N ALA A 218 -14.77 -6.68 8.02
CA ALA A 218 -16.14 -6.39 8.45
C ALA A 218 -16.87 -7.66 8.89
N THR A 219 -17.98 -7.44 9.58
CA THR A 219 -18.99 -8.45 9.88
C THR A 219 -20.38 -7.84 9.79
N ASN A 220 -21.38 -8.67 9.52
CA ASN A 220 -22.79 -8.33 9.60
C ASN A 220 -23.44 -8.84 10.91
N SER A 221 -22.65 -9.39 11.84
CA SER A 221 -23.05 -9.63 13.22
C SER A 221 -23.44 -8.31 13.92
N PRO A 222 -24.21 -8.38 15.02
CA PRO A 222 -24.44 -7.21 15.86
C PRO A 222 -23.14 -6.48 16.24
N ALA A 223 -23.18 -5.14 16.34
CA ALA A 223 -21.98 -4.32 16.51
C ALA A 223 -21.08 -4.75 17.68
N TYR A 224 -21.66 -5.23 18.79
CA TYR A 224 -20.90 -5.69 19.95
C TYR A 224 -19.97 -6.87 19.64
N CYS A 225 -20.23 -7.67 18.60
CA CYS A 225 -19.34 -8.75 18.19
C CYS A 225 -18.03 -8.21 17.60
N ALA A 226 -18.11 -7.16 16.79
CA ALA A 226 -16.93 -6.47 16.27
C ALA A 226 -16.15 -5.80 17.40
N ASP A 227 -16.85 -5.15 18.34
CA ASP A 227 -16.22 -4.54 19.52
C ASP A 227 -15.48 -5.57 20.38
N ALA A 228 -16.09 -6.73 20.61
CA ALA A 228 -15.48 -7.83 21.35
C ALA A 228 -14.25 -8.40 20.61
N ALA A 229 -14.33 -8.61 19.29
CA ALA A 229 -13.22 -9.07 18.48
C ALA A 229 -12.04 -8.08 18.55
N HIS A 230 -12.31 -6.79 18.32
CA HIS A 230 -11.29 -5.74 18.43
C HIS A 230 -10.67 -5.66 19.83
N TYR A 231 -11.49 -5.76 20.87
CA TYR A 231 -11.00 -5.78 22.25
C TYR A 231 -10.07 -6.97 22.48
N ASN A 232 -10.50 -8.18 22.15
CA ASN A 232 -9.74 -9.41 22.37
C ASN A 232 -8.45 -9.44 21.57
N ILE A 233 -8.45 -8.97 20.31
CA ILE A 233 -7.22 -8.87 19.51
C ILE A 233 -6.19 -8.01 20.24
N LYS A 234 -6.57 -6.82 20.70
CA LYS A 234 -5.66 -5.91 21.40
C LYS A 234 -5.19 -6.41 22.77
N GLN A 235 -5.96 -7.26 23.43
CA GLN A 235 -5.61 -7.79 24.76
C GLN A 235 -4.80 -9.07 24.70
N CYS A 236 -5.09 -9.95 23.74
CA CYS A 236 -4.64 -11.34 23.77
C CYS A 236 -3.89 -11.80 22.51
N TYR A 237 -4.25 -11.25 21.34
CA TYR A 237 -3.92 -11.93 20.08
C TYR A 237 -3.11 -11.09 19.08
N GLY A 238 -2.85 -9.82 19.34
CA GLY A 238 -1.93 -9.03 18.52
C GLY A 238 -2.32 -7.57 18.42
N PHE A 239 -2.34 -7.06 17.20
CA PHE A 239 -2.43 -5.63 16.93
C PHE A 239 -3.51 -5.30 15.92
N ILE A 240 -3.99 -4.06 15.97
CA ILE A 240 -4.93 -3.52 14.99
C ILE A 240 -4.31 -2.28 14.35
N ALA A 241 -4.32 -2.21 13.02
CA ALA A 241 -3.87 -1.07 12.23
C ALA A 241 -4.88 -0.72 11.14
N ASP A 242 -4.79 0.48 10.56
CA ASP A 242 -5.58 0.87 9.39
C ASP A 242 -4.76 0.71 8.11
N SER A 243 -5.41 0.43 6.97
CA SER A 243 -4.73 0.19 5.69
C SER A 243 -3.88 1.38 5.24
N SER A 244 -4.32 2.61 5.57
CA SER A 244 -3.58 3.85 5.29
C SER A 244 -2.23 3.92 5.99
N ASP A 245 -2.07 3.25 7.12
CA ASP A 245 -0.81 3.22 7.86
C ASP A 245 0.23 2.32 7.19
N LEU A 246 -0.21 1.36 6.36
CA LEU A 246 0.66 0.48 5.56
C LEU A 246 0.92 1.04 4.15
N LEU A 247 -0.03 1.78 3.58
CA LEU A 247 0.09 2.38 2.24
C LEU A 247 1.19 3.45 2.15
N ASN A 248 1.52 4.09 3.28
CA ASN A 248 2.47 5.20 3.34
C ASN A 248 3.86 4.81 3.82
N VAL A 249 4.15 3.51 4.00
CA VAL A 249 5.42 3.12 4.60
C VAL A 249 6.50 2.88 3.55
N VAL A 250 7.43 3.82 3.50
CA VAL A 250 8.73 3.64 2.86
C VAL A 250 9.55 2.66 3.69
N PRO A 251 10.15 1.61 3.10
CA PRO A 251 11.04 0.70 3.82
C PRO A 251 12.11 1.50 4.58
N LEU A 252 12.24 1.25 5.89
CA LEU A 252 13.28 1.87 6.69
C LEU A 252 14.63 1.37 6.16
N SER A 253 15.41 2.26 5.55
CA SER A 253 16.86 2.01 5.44
C SER A 253 17.50 2.23 6.82
N GLU A 254 18.55 1.48 7.15
CA GLU A 254 19.34 1.65 8.40
C GLU A 254 19.75 3.12 8.65
N THR A 255 19.80 3.94 7.61
CA THR A 255 20.11 5.37 7.66
C THR A 255 18.97 6.26 8.20
N GLN A 256 17.70 5.81 8.17
CA GLN A 256 16.52 6.61 8.50
C GLN A 256 16.06 6.54 9.97
N GLU A 257 16.42 5.50 10.73
CA GLU A 257 16.11 5.42 12.17
C GLU A 257 16.75 6.57 12.96
N VAL A 258 17.95 6.99 12.56
CA VAL A 258 18.67 8.10 13.19
C VAL A 258 18.00 9.44 12.87
N LEU A 259 17.37 9.58 11.70
CA LEU A 259 16.74 10.84 11.27
C LEU A 259 15.37 11.09 11.94
N HIS A 260 14.52 10.07 12.11
CA HIS A 260 13.14 10.27 12.59
C HIS A 260 13.06 10.57 14.10
N MET A 261 14.02 10.11 14.91
CA MET A 261 14.07 10.38 16.36
C MET A 261 14.61 11.78 16.72
N THR A 262 15.19 12.51 15.75
CA THR A 262 15.80 13.83 15.96
C THR A 262 15.18 14.93 15.10
N ARG A 263 14.05 14.69 14.41
CA ARG A 263 13.43 15.75 13.59
C ARG A 263 12.91 16.88 14.49
N PRO A 264 13.31 18.14 14.24
CA PRO A 264 12.70 19.27 14.91
C PRO A 264 11.20 19.32 14.58
N SER A 265 10.38 19.82 15.50
CA SER A 265 8.94 20.00 15.30
C SER A 265 8.58 20.97 14.18
N MET A 266 9.58 21.74 13.68
CA MET A 266 9.45 22.72 12.62
C MET A 266 10.80 22.88 11.90
N TYR A 267 10.77 22.95 10.58
CA TYR A 267 11.85 23.50 9.77
C TYR A 267 11.43 24.89 9.30
N ALA A 268 12.29 25.89 9.50
CA ALA A 268 12.05 27.26 9.08
C ALA A 268 13.30 27.79 8.36
N GLY A 269 13.09 28.57 7.29
CA GLY A 269 14.16 29.13 6.48
C GLY A 269 13.67 30.31 5.63
N LYS A 270 14.61 30.96 4.95
CA LYS A 270 14.36 32.04 3.99
C LYS A 270 15.13 31.76 2.70
N TYR A 271 14.63 32.28 1.57
CA TYR A 271 15.24 32.05 0.24
C TYR A 271 16.71 32.47 0.14
N ASP A 272 17.10 33.54 0.84
CA ASP A 272 18.47 34.07 0.87
C ASP A 272 19.45 33.21 1.69
N GLN A 273 18.92 32.23 2.42
CA GLN A 273 19.68 31.26 3.23
C GLN A 273 19.64 29.85 2.64
N SER A 274 18.81 29.62 1.62
CA SER A 274 18.69 28.33 0.95
C SER A 274 19.85 28.08 -0.02
N PRO A 275 20.38 26.85 -0.07
CA PRO A 275 21.43 26.54 -1.03
C PRO A 275 20.87 26.53 -2.45
N VAL A 276 21.68 26.99 -3.40
CA VAL A 276 21.28 27.15 -4.81
C VAL A 276 22.18 26.31 -5.70
N TYR A 277 21.58 25.59 -6.63
CA TYR A 277 22.31 24.68 -7.53
C TYR A 277 21.82 24.79 -8.98
N LYS A 278 22.67 24.38 -9.91
CA LYS A 278 22.30 23.97 -11.27
C LYS A 278 22.60 22.49 -11.41
N ILE A 279 21.72 21.71 -12.04
CA ILE A 279 21.97 20.27 -12.26
C ILE A 279 23.25 20.08 -13.08
N SER A 280 23.44 20.89 -14.13
CA SER A 280 24.65 20.95 -14.93
C SER A 280 25.10 22.41 -15.17
N PRO A 281 26.40 22.67 -15.39
CA PRO A 281 26.91 24.01 -15.70
C PRO A 281 26.24 24.67 -16.91
N LYS A 282 25.71 23.87 -17.84
CA LYS A 282 25.08 24.33 -19.10
C LYS A 282 23.59 24.66 -18.94
N ASP A 283 22.99 24.32 -17.80
CA ASP A 283 21.56 24.50 -17.62
C ASP A 283 21.22 25.97 -17.44
N SER A 284 20.13 26.36 -18.10
CA SER A 284 19.59 27.73 -18.12
C SER A 284 18.70 28.05 -16.91
N ASN A 285 18.42 27.05 -16.07
CA ASN A 285 17.69 27.24 -14.83
C ASN A 285 18.58 26.87 -13.63
N LYS A 286 18.23 27.44 -12.47
CA LYS A 286 18.82 27.15 -11.17
C LYS A 286 17.72 26.87 -10.15
N PHE A 287 18.07 26.11 -9.13
CA PHE A 287 17.16 25.59 -8.11
C PHE A 287 17.55 26.16 -6.75
N VAL A 288 16.61 26.84 -6.09
CA VAL A 288 16.72 27.24 -4.68
C VAL A 288 16.09 26.14 -3.85
N LEU A 289 16.89 25.38 -3.10
CA LEU A 289 16.39 24.22 -2.34
C LEU A 289 15.76 24.68 -1.02
N LEU A 290 14.44 24.52 -0.90
CA LEU A 290 13.69 24.92 0.31
C LEU A 290 13.65 23.78 1.33
N CYS A 291 13.43 22.57 0.85
CA CYS A 291 13.55 21.34 1.63
C CYS A 291 13.93 20.16 0.73
N ASP A 292 14.46 19.10 1.35
CA ASP A 292 14.85 17.87 0.64
C ASP A 292 14.40 16.58 1.34
N GLY A 293 14.67 15.46 0.67
CA GLY A 293 14.33 14.11 1.15
C GLY A 293 14.94 13.73 2.52
N SER A 294 15.96 14.45 2.99
CA SER A 294 16.54 14.21 4.31
C SER A 294 15.66 14.81 5.43
N GLN A 295 14.99 15.92 5.14
CA GLN A 295 14.17 16.67 6.10
C GLN A 295 12.71 16.20 6.11
N VAL A 296 12.12 16.00 4.94
CA VAL A 296 10.69 15.70 4.70
C VAL A 296 10.54 14.67 3.57
N PRO A 297 9.39 13.97 3.40
CA PRO A 297 9.25 12.92 2.37
C PRO A 297 9.08 13.46 0.93
N PHE A 298 9.29 14.76 0.73
CA PHE A 298 9.10 15.47 -0.53
C PHE A 298 10.25 16.46 -0.75
N VAL A 299 10.33 17.02 -1.94
CA VAL A 299 11.26 18.12 -2.24
C VAL A 299 10.46 19.33 -2.66
N SER A 300 10.89 20.50 -2.20
CA SER A 300 10.33 21.78 -2.62
C SER A 300 11.46 22.72 -2.99
N VAL A 301 11.38 23.29 -4.18
CA VAL A 301 12.39 24.16 -4.77
C VAL A 301 11.74 25.38 -5.40
N VAL A 302 12.48 26.49 -5.49
CA VAL A 302 12.16 27.53 -6.47
C VAL A 302 13.06 27.35 -7.68
N GLU A 303 12.45 27.06 -8.82
CA GLU A 303 13.12 27.03 -10.11
C GLU A 303 13.14 28.44 -10.71
N ILE A 304 14.34 28.90 -11.06
CA ILE A 304 14.58 30.21 -11.66
C ILE A 304 15.13 29.98 -13.06
N PHE A 305 14.37 30.37 -14.08
CA PHE A 305 14.71 30.20 -15.48
C PHE A 305 15.15 31.54 -16.05
N ASP A 306 16.36 31.60 -16.62
CA ASP A 306 16.80 32.74 -17.42
C ASP A 306 15.87 32.98 -18.61
N ALA A 307 15.88 34.17 -19.21
CA ALA A 307 15.04 34.47 -20.37
C ALA A 307 15.36 33.50 -21.53
N GLY A 308 14.32 32.82 -22.04
CA GLY A 308 14.47 31.74 -23.03
C GLY A 308 14.96 30.40 -22.46
N GLY A 309 15.20 30.32 -21.15
CA GLY A 309 15.63 29.10 -20.46
C GLY A 309 14.51 28.08 -20.30
N GLN A 310 14.90 26.82 -20.09
CA GLN A 310 13.98 25.71 -19.89
C GLN A 310 14.59 24.62 -19.00
N THR A 311 13.74 23.78 -18.42
CA THR A 311 14.17 22.48 -17.89
C THR A 311 14.34 21.50 -19.05
N PRO A 312 15.32 20.57 -18.99
CA PRO A 312 15.27 19.38 -19.80
C PRO A 312 13.93 18.65 -19.61
N PRO A 313 13.36 18.00 -20.65
CA PRO A 313 12.17 17.18 -20.47
C PRO A 313 12.43 16.08 -19.43
N ASN A 314 11.57 16.00 -18.41
CA ASN A 314 11.71 15.09 -17.28
C ASN A 314 10.43 14.27 -17.09
N GLU A 315 10.55 13.12 -16.42
CA GLU A 315 9.45 12.22 -16.08
C GLU A 315 9.74 11.54 -14.74
N HIS A 316 8.69 11.34 -13.94
CA HIS A 316 8.75 10.72 -12.61
C HIS A 316 7.82 9.51 -12.57
N ALA A 317 8.23 8.43 -11.91
CA ALA A 317 7.51 7.16 -12.00
C ALA A 317 6.27 7.11 -11.10
N GLU A 318 6.35 7.73 -9.92
CA GLU A 318 5.35 7.71 -8.86
C GLU A 318 5.00 9.12 -8.36
N ALA A 319 5.84 10.11 -8.61
CA ALA A 319 5.65 11.44 -8.04
C ALA A 319 4.60 12.30 -8.74
N TYR A 320 3.75 12.93 -7.93
CA TYR A 320 3.00 14.10 -8.35
C TYR A 320 3.87 15.34 -8.19
N GLU A 321 3.89 16.18 -9.22
CA GLU A 321 4.67 17.42 -9.19
C GLU A 321 3.76 18.63 -9.36
N TYR A 322 3.77 19.50 -8.37
CA TYR A 322 2.98 20.72 -8.31
C TYR A 322 3.86 21.92 -8.62
N PHE A 323 3.42 22.74 -9.58
CA PHE A 323 4.10 23.96 -10.00
C PHE A 323 3.20 25.16 -9.72
N TYR A 324 3.75 26.22 -9.14
CA TYR A 324 3.10 27.52 -8.96
C TYR A 324 4.02 28.66 -9.40
N VAL A 325 3.57 29.48 -10.36
CA VAL A 325 4.39 30.56 -10.91
C VAL A 325 4.35 31.78 -9.99
N LEU A 326 5.50 32.08 -9.39
CA LEU A 326 5.69 33.22 -8.49
C LEU A 326 5.83 34.54 -9.26
N HIS A 327 6.51 34.52 -10.41
CA HIS A 327 6.77 35.69 -11.23
C HIS A 327 7.22 35.29 -12.65
N GLY A 328 6.93 36.13 -13.65
CA GLY A 328 7.32 35.90 -15.05
C GLY A 328 6.25 35.17 -15.87
N GLU A 329 6.61 34.79 -17.10
CA GLU A 329 5.72 34.13 -18.05
C GLU A 329 6.47 33.05 -18.87
N GLY A 330 5.75 32.02 -19.28
CA GLY A 330 6.31 30.85 -19.94
C GLY A 330 5.26 29.95 -20.57
N ILE A 331 5.69 28.75 -20.93
CA ILE A 331 4.83 27.64 -21.37
C ILE A 331 5.18 26.41 -20.54
N ALA A 332 4.15 25.74 -20.00
CA ALA A 332 4.25 24.39 -19.45
C ALA A 332 3.78 23.39 -20.51
N SER A 333 4.53 22.30 -20.70
CA SER A 333 4.16 21.18 -21.57
C SER A 333 4.10 19.91 -20.75
N VAL A 334 3.03 19.13 -20.87
CA VAL A 334 2.81 17.86 -20.14
C VAL A 334 2.23 16.86 -21.12
N GLY A 335 2.97 15.79 -21.43
CA GLY A 335 2.60 14.85 -22.48
C GLY A 335 2.43 15.56 -23.83
N SER A 336 1.23 15.47 -24.41
CA SER A 336 0.86 16.17 -25.65
C SER A 336 0.32 17.58 -25.44
N ASP A 337 -0.01 17.94 -24.19
CA ASP A 337 -0.69 19.18 -23.87
C ASP A 337 0.32 20.30 -23.57
N SER A 338 -0.04 21.53 -23.93
CA SER A 338 0.76 22.71 -23.60
C SER A 338 -0.13 23.86 -23.19
N MET A 339 0.26 24.62 -22.18
CA MET A 339 -0.47 25.80 -21.70
C MET A 339 0.46 26.98 -21.44
N PRO A 340 0.05 28.21 -21.76
CA PRO A 340 0.76 29.40 -21.29
C PRO A 340 0.64 29.47 -19.76
N ILE A 341 1.74 29.84 -19.12
CA ILE A 341 1.82 30.04 -17.68
C ILE A 341 2.34 31.45 -17.39
N GLY A 342 1.81 32.07 -16.35
CA GLY A 342 2.27 33.38 -15.87
C GLY A 342 2.05 33.51 -14.37
N GLN A 343 2.49 34.61 -13.78
CA GLN A 343 2.33 34.86 -12.33
C GLN A 343 0.91 34.50 -11.83
N GLY A 344 0.85 33.66 -10.79
CA GLY A 344 -0.40 33.16 -10.19
C GLY A 344 -0.98 31.89 -10.85
N SER A 345 -0.39 31.43 -11.95
CA SER A 345 -0.76 30.16 -12.58
C SER A 345 -0.20 28.98 -11.80
N TYR A 346 -0.92 27.86 -11.80
CA TYR A 346 -0.44 26.59 -11.27
C TYR A 346 -0.84 25.44 -12.18
N PHE A 347 -0.10 24.33 -12.11
CA PHE A 347 -0.43 23.09 -12.77
C PHE A 347 0.15 21.91 -12.00
N ILE A 348 -0.41 20.72 -12.24
CA ILE A 348 -0.01 19.48 -11.60
C ILE A 348 0.32 18.48 -12.68
N VAL A 349 1.46 17.81 -12.52
CA VAL A 349 1.90 16.71 -13.38
C VAL A 349 1.64 15.40 -12.64
N SER A 350 0.91 14.50 -13.29
CA SER A 350 0.68 13.14 -12.80
C SER A 350 1.90 12.25 -13.08
N PRO A 351 2.10 11.17 -12.30
CA PRO A 351 3.17 10.21 -12.56
C PRO A 351 3.14 9.65 -13.98
N GLY A 352 4.33 9.36 -14.53
CA GLY A 352 4.54 8.82 -15.88
C GLY A 352 4.29 9.81 -17.01
N GLN A 353 4.09 11.10 -16.71
CA GLN A 353 3.96 12.15 -17.72
C GLN A 353 5.27 12.90 -17.91
N THR A 354 5.83 12.83 -19.12
CA THR A 354 6.94 13.69 -19.51
C THR A 354 6.48 15.14 -19.51
N HIS A 355 7.24 16.05 -18.90
CA HIS A 355 6.88 17.47 -18.80
C HIS A 355 8.09 18.39 -18.95
N GLN A 356 7.82 19.66 -19.25
CA GLN A 356 8.82 20.72 -19.42
C GLN A 356 8.23 22.10 -19.10
N VAL A 357 9.02 22.95 -18.45
CA VAL A 357 8.75 24.38 -18.29
C VAL A 357 9.75 25.17 -19.14
N ARG A 358 9.24 26.10 -19.96
CA ARG A 358 10.07 27.01 -20.76
C ARG A 358 9.68 28.46 -20.47
N ASN A 359 10.67 29.28 -20.16
CA ASN A 359 10.51 30.73 -20.08
C ASN A 359 10.40 31.32 -21.50
N THR A 360 9.26 31.93 -21.81
CA THR A 360 9.01 32.62 -23.09
C THR A 360 9.00 34.14 -22.95
N GLY A 361 9.13 34.64 -21.72
CA GLY A 361 9.15 36.06 -21.40
C GLY A 361 10.51 36.72 -21.62
N LYS A 362 10.54 38.04 -21.40
CA LYS A 362 11.76 38.87 -21.49
C LYS A 362 12.54 38.95 -20.17
N SER A 363 11.90 38.58 -19.05
CA SER A 363 12.48 38.55 -17.71
C SER A 363 12.63 37.11 -17.21
N ARG A 364 13.25 36.91 -16.05
CA ARG A 364 13.33 35.58 -15.43
C ARG A 364 11.94 35.09 -14.98
N LEU A 365 11.71 33.79 -15.16
CA LEU A 365 10.54 33.06 -14.70
C LEU A 365 10.90 32.34 -13.39
N TYR A 366 10.04 32.47 -12.38
CA TYR A 366 10.22 31.89 -11.05
C TYR A 366 9.05 30.97 -10.76
N VAL A 367 9.33 29.70 -10.51
CA VAL A 367 8.30 28.66 -10.30
C VAL A 367 8.61 27.94 -9.00
N LEU A 368 7.67 27.94 -8.06
CA LEU A 368 7.70 27.06 -6.90
C LEU A 368 7.29 25.67 -7.36
N THR A 369 8.19 24.71 -7.22
CA THR A 369 8.00 23.33 -7.64
C THR A 369 8.09 22.42 -6.43
N THR A 370 7.07 21.60 -6.21
CA THR A 370 7.02 20.63 -5.12
C THR A 370 6.68 19.26 -5.66
N MET A 371 7.52 18.28 -5.34
CA MET A 371 7.39 16.91 -5.84
C MET A 371 7.24 15.91 -4.69
N VAL A 372 6.21 15.07 -4.78
CA VAL A 372 5.87 14.08 -3.74
C VAL A 372 5.64 12.69 -4.37
N PRO A 373 6.45 11.67 -4.02
CA PRO A 373 7.65 11.72 -3.16
C PRO A 373 8.86 12.37 -3.87
N ASP A 374 9.99 12.56 -3.16
CA ASP A 374 11.21 13.18 -3.70
C ASP A 374 11.90 12.41 -4.85
N GLU A 375 11.73 11.09 -4.97
CA GLU A 375 12.37 10.25 -6.01
C GLU A 375 13.88 10.52 -6.27
N LYS A 376 14.65 10.93 -5.25
CA LYS A 376 16.07 11.32 -5.37
C LYS A 376 16.31 12.57 -6.24
N PHE A 377 15.29 13.36 -6.52
CA PHE A 377 15.42 14.61 -7.27
C PHE A 377 16.24 15.64 -6.50
N SER A 378 16.04 15.75 -5.19
CA SER A 378 16.90 16.61 -4.37
C SER A 378 18.36 16.18 -4.39
N ASP A 379 18.66 14.89 -4.45
CA ASP A 379 20.04 14.38 -4.59
C ASP A 379 20.62 14.72 -5.97
N LEU A 380 19.83 14.64 -7.03
CA LEU A 380 20.22 15.09 -8.37
C LEU A 380 20.60 16.58 -8.35
N ILE A 381 19.77 17.44 -7.74
CA ILE A 381 20.06 18.87 -7.60
C ILE A 381 21.36 19.09 -6.82
N LYS A 382 21.52 18.44 -5.66
CA LYS A 382 22.71 18.57 -4.80
C LYS A 382 23.99 18.04 -5.45
N SER A 383 23.88 17.10 -6.38
CA SER A 383 25.02 16.55 -7.14
C SER A 383 25.53 17.52 -8.23
N GLY A 384 24.76 18.56 -8.55
CA GLY A 384 25.09 19.56 -9.54
C GLY A 384 26.13 20.58 -9.06
N VAL A 385 26.15 21.74 -9.72
CA VAL A 385 27.10 22.82 -9.43
C VAL A 385 26.43 23.89 -8.58
N ALA A 386 27.12 24.33 -7.53
CA ALA A 386 26.67 25.44 -6.70
C ALA A 386 26.46 26.72 -7.53
N ALA A 387 25.39 27.44 -7.24
CA ALA A 387 25.02 28.71 -7.85
C ALA A 387 24.69 29.73 -6.76
N SER A 388 24.32 30.95 -7.17
CA SER A 388 23.95 32.03 -6.26
C SER A 388 22.72 32.78 -6.74
N LEU A 389 22.04 33.43 -5.80
CA LEU A 389 21.04 34.46 -6.08
C LEU A 389 21.75 35.79 -6.32
N ASP A 390 21.31 36.53 -7.33
CA ASP A 390 21.71 37.92 -7.54
C ASP A 390 20.66 38.90 -6.98
N ASP A 391 20.93 40.20 -7.09
CA ASP A 391 20.07 41.25 -6.55
C ASP A 391 18.67 41.27 -7.17
N GLU A 392 18.50 40.76 -8.40
CA GLU A 392 17.18 40.63 -9.01
C GLU A 392 16.42 39.48 -8.37
N ASP A 393 17.06 38.32 -8.22
CA ASP A 393 16.42 37.15 -7.61
C ASP A 393 15.99 37.44 -6.16
N LEU A 394 16.89 38.05 -5.38
CA LEU A 394 16.61 38.41 -4.00
C LEU A 394 15.45 39.39 -3.91
N ARG A 395 15.38 40.37 -4.82
CA ARG A 395 14.28 41.35 -4.84
C ARG A 395 12.95 40.68 -5.13
N ILE A 396 12.88 39.82 -6.13
CA ILE A 396 11.64 39.13 -6.51
C ILE A 396 11.16 38.16 -5.42
N LEU A 397 12.08 37.39 -4.84
CA LEU A 397 11.74 36.37 -3.83
C LEU A 397 11.43 36.95 -2.45
N SER A 398 11.98 38.12 -2.12
CA SER A 398 11.74 38.79 -0.83
C SER A 398 10.64 39.86 -0.89
N SER A 399 10.23 40.29 -2.08
CA SER A 399 9.16 41.27 -2.22
C SER A 399 7.81 40.63 -1.92
N ALA A 400 7.39 40.67 -0.66
CA ALA A 400 5.99 40.90 -0.38
C ALA A 400 5.61 42.18 -1.13
N GLN A 401 4.72 42.10 -2.12
CA GLN A 401 4.05 43.31 -2.60
C GLN A 401 3.34 43.91 -1.41
N ALA A 402 3.94 44.92 -0.79
CA ALA A 402 3.23 45.90 0.00
C ALA A 402 2.32 46.66 -0.96
N GLN A 403 1.17 46.07 -1.29
CA GLN A 403 0.02 46.84 -1.75
C GLN A 403 -0.67 47.34 -0.47
N ALA A 404 -0.42 48.62 -0.19
CA ALA A 404 -1.26 49.42 0.70
C ALA A 404 -2.60 49.74 0.03
#